data_AF-A0A9D8XCW0-F1
#
_entry.id   AF-A0A9D8XCW0-F1
#
_cell.length_a   1.000
_cell.length_b   1.000
_cell.length_c   1.000
_cell.angle_alpha   90.00
_cell.angle_beta   90.00
_cell.angle_gamma   90.00
#
_symmetry.space_group_name_H-M   'P 1'
#
loop_
_entity.id
_entity.type
_entity.pdbx_description
1 polymer ?
#
loop_
_entity_poly.entity_id
_entity_poly.type
_entity_poly.pdbx_seq_one_letter_code
_entity_poly.pdbx_strand_id
1 'polypeptide(L)'
;MRLFLSVSLDGKMPHWNHFQYIVNRVSPDGKSAVLEICLQNGWNWREVGRVPMRVDGKTLEVKIPRHMLGLNDRKIDLRFKWADNSAGNGEDGEILDFYLNGDAAPDGRFLYRYFER
;
A
#
# COMPACT_ATOMS: atom_id res chain seq x y z
N MET A 1 -6.98 6.34 5.94
CA MET A 1 -5.75 6.33 5.11
C MET A 1 -5.24 4.92 4.82
N ARG A 2 -4.95 4.63 3.54
CA ARG A 2 -4.41 3.38 2.98
C ARG A 2 -2.95 3.58 2.54
N LEU A 3 -2.11 2.57 2.71
CA LEU A 3 -0.73 2.55 2.20
C LEU A 3 -0.60 1.54 1.08
N PHE A 4 -0.20 1.98 -0.09
CA PHE A 4 0.11 1.15 -1.24
C PHE A 4 1.62 0.94 -1.34
N LEU A 5 2.05 -0.30 -1.56
CA LEU A 5 3.46 -0.68 -1.62
C LEU A 5 3.77 -1.45 -2.91
N SER A 6 4.90 -1.12 -3.50
CA SER A 6 5.48 -1.79 -4.65
C SER A 6 6.89 -2.25 -4.32
N VAL A 7 7.14 -3.55 -4.43
CA VAL A 7 8.44 -4.19 -4.18
C VAL A 7 9.18 -4.50 -5.49
N SER A 8 8.50 -4.40 -6.63
CA SER A 8 9.05 -4.60 -7.96
C SER A 8 8.23 -3.87 -9.02
N LEU A 9 8.90 -3.41 -10.07
CA LEU A 9 8.28 -2.88 -11.30
C LEU A 9 8.46 -3.80 -12.51
N ASP A 10 9.01 -5.00 -12.33
CA ASP A 10 9.28 -5.94 -13.44
C ASP A 10 8.02 -6.63 -13.99
N GLY A 11 6.85 -6.40 -13.37
CA GLY A 11 5.57 -6.93 -13.80
C GLY A 11 5.37 -8.42 -13.55
N LYS A 12 6.31 -9.11 -12.89
CA LYS A 12 6.22 -10.57 -12.67
C LYS A 12 5.26 -10.95 -11.56
N MET A 13 5.06 -10.07 -10.58
CA MET A 13 4.10 -10.26 -9.50
C MET A 13 2.74 -9.65 -9.90
N PRO A 14 1.62 -10.30 -9.55
CA PRO A 14 0.29 -9.70 -9.66
C PRO A 14 0.26 -8.35 -8.94
N HIS A 15 -0.39 -7.37 -9.56
CA HIS A 15 -0.44 -6.01 -9.02
C HIS A 15 -1.69 -5.25 -9.45
N TRP A 16 -2.10 -4.32 -8.60
CA TRP A 16 -2.97 -3.22 -9.01
C TRP A 16 -2.11 -2.01 -9.33
N ASN A 17 -2.04 -1.60 -10.60
CA ASN A 17 -1.36 -0.36 -11.01
C ASN A 17 0.08 -0.20 -10.45
N HIS A 18 0.85 -1.28 -10.48
CA HIS A 18 2.23 -1.48 -9.95
C HIS A 18 2.36 -1.74 -8.45
N PHE A 19 1.26 -1.75 -7.69
CA PHE A 19 1.27 -2.08 -6.27
C PHE A 19 0.97 -3.56 -6.04
N GLN A 20 1.90 -4.25 -5.37
CA GLN A 20 1.72 -5.65 -4.99
C GLN A 20 1.05 -5.79 -3.63
N TYR A 21 1.12 -4.77 -2.78
CA TYR A 21 0.55 -4.81 -1.44
C TYR A 21 -0.24 -3.54 -1.12
N ILE A 22 -1.20 -3.70 -0.22
CA ILE A 22 -1.96 -2.61 0.38
C ILE A 22 -2.08 -2.85 1.88
N VAL A 23 -2.08 -1.76 2.65
CA VAL A 23 -2.30 -1.76 4.09
C VAL A 23 -3.48 -0.84 4.41
N ASN A 24 -4.29 -1.22 5.40
CA ASN A 24 -5.45 -0.44 5.89
C ASN A 24 -6.57 -0.23 4.85
N ARG A 25 -6.71 -1.12 3.86
CA ARG A 25 -7.93 -1.17 3.03
C ARG A 25 -9.11 -1.70 3.86
N VAL A 26 -8.86 -2.75 4.65
CA VAL A 26 -9.74 -3.17 5.74
C VAL A 26 -9.44 -2.29 6.96
N SER A 27 -10.48 -1.79 7.61
CA SER A 27 -10.36 -0.89 8.76
C SER A 27 -9.49 -1.52 9.87
N PRO A 28 -8.42 -0.83 10.32
CA PRO A 28 -7.58 -1.31 11.41
C PRO A 28 -8.30 -1.22 12.76
N ASP A 29 -7.82 -1.96 13.76
CA ASP A 29 -8.35 -1.96 15.14
C ASP A 29 -7.71 -0.89 16.05
N GLY A 30 -6.83 -0.04 15.47
CA GLY A 30 -6.08 1.00 16.16
C GLY A 30 -4.72 0.57 16.73
N LYS A 31 -4.43 -0.74 16.81
CA LYS A 31 -3.15 -1.30 17.26
C LYS A 31 -2.44 -2.12 16.19
N SER A 32 -3.19 -2.63 15.22
CA SER A 32 -2.71 -3.42 14.12
C SER A 32 -3.35 -2.97 12.81
N ALA A 33 -2.58 -3.08 11.76
CA ALA A 33 -2.99 -2.84 10.39
C ALA A 33 -3.10 -4.16 9.64
N VAL A 34 -4.09 -4.28 8.75
CA VAL A 34 -4.21 -5.45 7.87
C VAL A 34 -3.31 -5.23 6.66
N LEU A 35 -2.36 -6.15 6.44
CA LEU A 35 -1.54 -6.22 5.23
C LEU A 35 -2.19 -7.21 4.26
N GLU A 36 -2.39 -6.76 3.04
CA GLU A 36 -2.95 -7.57 1.96
C GLU A 36 -2.02 -7.60 0.76
N ILE A 37 -2.05 -8.72 0.02
CA ILE A 37 -1.33 -8.91 -1.25
C ILE A 37 -2.31 -8.94 -2.41
N CYS A 38 -1.89 -8.40 -3.56
CA CYS A 38 -2.62 -8.51 -4.81
C CYS A 38 -2.51 -9.94 -5.36
N LEU A 39 -3.63 -10.58 -5.67
CA LEU A 39 -3.64 -11.98 -6.17
C LEU A 39 -3.69 -12.08 -7.70
N GLN A 40 -4.35 -11.13 -8.33
CA GLN A 40 -4.57 -11.05 -9.76
C GLN A 40 -4.45 -9.59 -10.15
N ASN A 41 -4.00 -9.30 -11.37
CA ASN A 41 -3.90 -7.92 -11.83
C ASN A 41 -5.26 -7.22 -11.68
N GLY A 42 -5.26 -5.99 -11.16
CA GLY A 42 -6.48 -5.26 -10.83
C GLY A 42 -6.79 -5.21 -9.33
N TRP A 43 -7.97 -4.74 -8.96
CA TRP A 43 -8.36 -4.48 -7.56
C TRP A 43 -8.78 -5.77 -6.82
N ASN A 44 -7.83 -6.71 -6.67
CA ASN A 44 -8.07 -8.00 -6.03
C ASN A 44 -7.06 -8.26 -4.92
N TRP A 45 -7.52 -8.19 -3.67
CA TRP A 45 -6.67 -8.20 -2.47
C TRP A 45 -7.02 -9.37 -1.55
N ARG A 46 -5.98 -9.94 -0.90
CA ARG A 46 -6.13 -10.97 0.13
C ARG A 46 -5.26 -10.65 1.33
N GLU A 47 -5.84 -10.74 2.54
CA GLU A 47 -5.11 -10.64 3.80
C GLU A 47 -3.98 -11.69 3.87
N VAL A 48 -2.77 -11.21 4.14
CA VAL A 48 -1.59 -12.05 4.39
C VAL A 48 -1.11 -11.96 5.83
N GLY A 49 -1.68 -11.05 6.62
CA GLY A 49 -1.49 -10.98 8.05
C GLY A 49 -1.72 -9.58 8.61
N ARG A 50 -1.50 -9.46 9.92
CA ARG A 50 -1.61 -8.19 10.65
C ARG A 50 -0.25 -7.73 11.10
N VAL A 51 -0.01 -6.44 10.95
CA VAL A 51 1.27 -5.80 11.27
C VAL A 51 1.06 -4.73 12.35
N PRO A 52 2.03 -4.51 13.25
CA PRO A 52 1.90 -3.46 14.27
C PRO A 52 1.67 -2.09 13.64
N MET A 53 0.73 -1.34 14.22
CA MET A 53 0.38 0.01 13.84
C MET A 53 0.27 0.88 15.09
N ARG A 54 0.67 2.14 14.99
CA ARG A 54 0.45 3.12 16.05
C ARG A 54 -0.07 4.43 15.45
N VAL A 55 -1.08 4.99 16.12
CA VAL A 55 -1.55 6.35 15.88
C VAL A 55 -1.19 7.18 17.10
N ASP A 56 -0.50 8.29 16.88
CA ASP A 56 -0.12 9.24 17.93
C ASP A 56 -0.33 10.67 17.42
N GLY A 57 -1.42 11.30 17.85
CA GLY A 57 -1.86 12.60 17.35
C GLY A 57 -2.07 12.57 15.82
N LYS A 58 -1.20 13.26 15.09
CA LYS A 58 -1.24 13.36 13.62
C LYS A 58 -0.26 12.41 12.92
N THR A 59 0.39 11.53 13.67
CA THR A 59 1.37 10.57 13.14
C THR A 59 0.77 9.18 13.07
N LEU A 60 0.94 8.53 11.92
CA LEU A 60 0.62 7.12 11.70
C LEU A 60 1.90 6.35 11.37
N GLU A 61 2.16 5.28 12.12
CA GLU A 61 3.29 4.38 11.90
C GLU A 61 2.80 2.96 11.65
N VAL A 62 3.44 2.27 10.70
CA VAL A 62 3.20 0.86 10.39
C VAL A 62 4.53 0.13 10.32
N LYS A 63 4.66 -1.00 11.02
CA LYS A 63 5.88 -1.82 11.06
C LYS A 63 5.70 -3.12 10.30
N ILE A 64 6.25 -3.23 9.09
CA ILE A 64 6.10 -4.42 8.23
C ILE A 64 7.40 -5.26 8.25
N PRO A 65 7.34 -6.54 8.67
CA PRO A 65 8.49 -7.44 8.54
C PRO A 65 8.85 -7.70 7.07
N ARG A 66 10.16 -7.72 6.75
CA ARG A 66 10.66 -7.92 5.37
C ARG A 66 10.14 -9.20 4.71
N HIS A 67 10.01 -10.28 5.47
CA HIS A 67 9.55 -11.57 4.97
C HIS A 67 8.11 -11.52 4.44
N MET A 68 7.25 -10.66 5.00
CA MET A 68 5.88 -10.49 4.51
C MET A 68 5.82 -9.78 3.16
N LEU A 69 6.89 -9.07 2.79
CA LEU A 69 7.06 -8.38 1.50
C LEU A 69 7.91 -9.20 0.50
N GLY A 70 8.33 -10.41 0.86
CA GLY A 70 9.24 -11.22 0.02
C GLY A 70 10.65 -10.65 -0.10
N LEU A 71 11.11 -9.86 0.89
CA LEU A 71 12.40 -9.14 0.85
C LEU A 71 13.44 -9.72 1.83
N ASN A 72 13.47 -11.04 2.03
CA ASN A 72 14.36 -11.67 3.02
C ASN A 72 15.85 -11.50 2.70
N ASP A 73 16.23 -11.79 1.45
CA ASP A 73 17.64 -11.97 1.07
C ASP A 73 18.11 -10.91 0.07
N ARG A 74 17.46 -9.74 0.08
CA ARG A 74 17.78 -8.64 -0.83
C ARG A 74 17.67 -7.29 -0.14
N LYS A 75 18.46 -6.34 -0.64
CA LYS A 75 18.32 -4.94 -0.27
C LYS A 75 16.91 -4.45 -0.60
N ILE A 76 16.37 -3.63 0.29
CA ILE A 76 15.08 -2.99 0.11
C ILE A 76 15.17 -2.00 -1.06
N ASP A 77 14.26 -2.11 -2.02
CA ASP A 77 13.92 -1.08 -3.02
C ASP A 77 12.40 -1.05 -3.11
N LEU A 78 11.79 -0.11 -2.37
CA LEU A 78 10.36 0.04 -2.21
C LEU A 78 9.89 1.32 -2.86
N ARG A 79 8.74 1.25 -3.53
CA ARG A 79 7.95 2.43 -3.87
C ARG A 79 6.66 2.40 -3.08
N PHE A 80 6.19 3.56 -2.64
CA PHE A 80 4.98 3.62 -1.84
C PHE A 80 4.21 4.92 -2.03
N LYS A 81 2.93 4.84 -1.66
CA LYS A 81 1.97 5.95 -1.69
C LYS A 81 0.99 5.81 -0.54
N TRP A 82 0.72 6.91 0.13
CA TRP A 82 -0.45 7.02 1.00
C TRP A 82 -1.62 7.59 0.20
N ALA A 83 -2.82 7.09 0.45
CA ALA A 83 -4.04 7.69 -0.08
C ALA A 83 -5.17 7.58 0.96
N ASP A 84 -5.94 8.63 1.14
CA ASP A 84 -7.11 8.63 2.02
C ASP A 84 -8.36 9.05 1.26
N ASN A 85 -9.48 8.41 1.60
CA ASN A 85 -10.79 8.69 1.01
C ASN A 85 -10.80 8.74 -0.53
N SER A 86 -9.98 7.91 -1.18
CA SER A 86 -9.76 7.98 -2.63
C SER A 86 -10.84 7.27 -3.44
N ALA A 87 -11.59 6.32 -2.87
CA ALA A 87 -12.73 5.76 -3.58
C ALA A 87 -13.79 6.87 -3.72
N GLY A 88 -13.97 7.40 -4.92
CA GLY A 88 -14.96 8.44 -5.19
C GLY A 88 -16.41 7.94 -5.09
N ASN A 89 -17.30 8.52 -5.90
CA ASN A 89 -18.67 8.04 -6.06
C ASN A 89 -18.79 6.77 -6.94
N GLY A 90 -17.67 6.19 -7.36
CA GLY A 90 -17.57 5.00 -8.20
C GLY A 90 -17.14 3.75 -7.43
N GLU A 91 -16.73 2.71 -8.15
CA GLU A 91 -16.15 1.49 -7.56
C GLU A 91 -14.69 1.74 -7.12
N ASP A 92 -14.29 1.09 -6.02
CA ASP A 92 -12.92 1.19 -5.51
C ASP A 92 -11.92 0.58 -6.50
N GLY A 93 -10.74 1.19 -6.62
CA GLY A 93 -9.69 0.72 -7.50
C GLY A 93 -9.60 1.37 -8.88
N GLU A 94 -10.34 2.46 -9.14
CA GLU A 94 -9.99 3.37 -10.23
C GLU A 94 -8.67 4.09 -9.90
N ILE A 95 -7.70 4.10 -10.81
CA ILE A 95 -6.39 4.68 -10.54
C ILE A 95 -6.38 6.21 -10.66
N LEU A 96 -7.26 6.75 -11.50
CA LEU A 96 -7.41 8.20 -11.68
C LEU A 96 -8.00 8.88 -10.44
N ASP A 97 -8.60 8.13 -9.53
CA ASP A 97 -9.08 8.64 -8.25
C ASP A 97 -7.98 9.31 -7.41
N PHE A 98 -6.71 8.92 -7.58
CA PHE A 98 -5.59 9.61 -6.95
C PHE A 98 -5.40 11.08 -7.40
N TYR A 99 -6.10 11.53 -8.44
CA TYR A 99 -6.16 12.93 -8.87
C TYR A 99 -7.47 13.63 -8.51
N LEU A 100 -8.54 12.86 -8.35
CA LEU A 100 -9.90 13.39 -8.33
C LEU A 100 -10.51 13.38 -6.93
N ASN A 101 -10.17 12.39 -6.11
CA ASN A 101 -10.88 12.07 -4.89
C ASN A 101 -9.93 11.91 -3.70
N GLY A 102 -10.33 12.49 -2.57
CA GLY A 102 -9.58 12.43 -1.33
C GLY A 102 -8.20 13.07 -1.41
N ASP A 103 -7.26 12.54 -0.64
CA ASP A 103 -5.87 13.02 -0.58
C ASP A 103 -4.91 11.89 -0.96
N ALA A 104 -3.85 12.23 -1.68
CA ALA A 104 -2.78 11.29 -2.03
C ALA A 104 -1.41 11.89 -1.71
N ALA A 105 -0.51 11.08 -1.17
CA ALA A 105 0.86 11.48 -0.92
C ALA A 105 1.85 10.43 -1.49
N PRO A 106 2.64 10.77 -2.51
CA PRO A 106 2.67 12.06 -3.23
C PRO A 106 1.44 12.21 -4.15
N ASP A 107 1.22 13.35 -4.82
CA ASP A 107 0.03 13.56 -5.64
C ASP A 107 -0.05 12.63 -6.88
N GLY A 108 -1.26 12.37 -7.36
CA GLY A 108 -1.50 11.71 -8.64
C GLY A 108 -0.84 10.33 -8.77
N ARG A 109 -0.11 10.08 -9.86
CA ARG A 109 0.62 8.82 -10.11
C ARG A 109 2.05 8.80 -9.60
N PHE A 110 2.50 9.84 -8.91
CA PHE A 110 3.84 9.84 -8.31
C PHE A 110 3.94 8.81 -7.18
N LEU A 111 5.18 8.41 -6.86
CA LEU A 111 5.49 7.45 -5.80
C LEU A 111 6.71 7.94 -5.03
N TYR A 112 6.69 7.79 -3.70
CA TYR A 112 7.94 7.85 -2.94
C TYR A 112 8.77 6.60 -3.26
N ARG A 113 10.09 6.72 -3.18
CA ARG A 113 11.02 5.58 -3.29
C ARG A 113 11.96 5.57 -2.10
N TYR A 114 12.07 4.42 -1.46
CA TYR A 114 13.09 4.13 -0.47
C TYR A 114 13.95 2.98 -0.97
N PHE A 115 15.26 3.13 -0.88
CA PHE A 115 16.19 2.05 -1.18
C PHE A 115 17.32 2.02 -0.16
N GLU A 116 17.75 0.82 0.19
CA GLU A 116 18.93 0.62 1.03
C GLU A 116 20.21 0.88 0.22
N ARG A 117 21.15 1.61 0.84
CA ARG A 117 22.47 1.86 0.24
C ARG A 117 23.37 0.64 0.32
#